data_AF-A0A3A5VP20-F1
#
_entry.id   AF-A0A3A5VP20-F1
#
_cell.length_a   1.000
_cell.length_b   1.000
_cell.length_c   1.000
_cell.angle_alpha   90.00
_cell.angle_beta   90.00
_cell.angle_gamma   90.00
#
_symmetry.space_group_name_H-M   'P 1'
#
loop_
_entity.id
_entity.type
_entity.pdbx_description
1 polymer ?
#
loop_
_entity_poly.entity_id
_entity_poly.type
_entity_poly.pdbx_seq_one_letter_code
_entity_poly.pdbx_strand_id
1 'polypeptide(L)'
;MSDPRRRRQIKTPSGPKKKAAGPDLSKYKLKSATGRQEVPKPQPKPDPSQQRSGGRRGDQQRRQGGGQRGGHHGGRQGGRGQGRRDQPRPEPEALKTETYARILEHDDGTGIATAMAEKSLAFCRLKLKGSEAMALNQRIYIGKDASKRTDVAAIIGMAHLDKMSNMARQDLPNLVQLFIEEHAQYFVDEFYNKAGPMSLKQHSYELLPDVGPVKARNMVKARDQVGVFASMDELNALAKVKGAELLAQRFVEELEDKTLMPRLTELLLPVTA
;
A
#
# COMPACT_ATOMS: atom_id res chain seq x y z
N MET A 1 -16.04 12.49 -71.74
CA MET A 1 -14.71 12.85 -71.19
C MET A 1 -14.66 14.35 -70.93
N SER A 2 -14.48 14.78 -69.68
CA SER A 2 -13.99 16.10 -69.16
C SER A 2 -14.53 16.34 -67.72
N ASP A 3 -13.95 15.68 -66.71
CA ASP A 3 -12.92 16.15 -65.74
C ASP A 3 -13.50 16.76 -64.42
N PRO A 4 -13.41 16.06 -63.27
CA PRO A 4 -14.00 16.48 -62.01
C PRO A 4 -12.95 16.99 -61.01
N ARG A 5 -12.53 18.26 -61.08
CA ARG A 5 -11.71 18.89 -60.02
C ARG A 5 -11.95 20.40 -59.83
N ARG A 6 -13.15 20.80 -59.39
CA ARG A 6 -13.33 22.13 -58.76
C ARG A 6 -13.02 22.04 -57.25
N ARG A 7 -11.74 22.19 -56.89
CA ARG A 7 -11.34 22.48 -55.50
C ARG A 7 -11.84 23.88 -55.14
N ARG A 8 -12.73 23.97 -54.15
CA ARG A 8 -13.12 25.25 -53.53
C ARG A 8 -11.91 25.81 -52.76
N GLN A 9 -11.39 26.96 -53.18
CA GLN A 9 -10.40 27.71 -52.41
C GLN A 9 -11.11 28.36 -51.21
N ILE A 10 -10.88 27.84 -50.01
CA ILE A 10 -11.27 28.51 -48.76
C ILE A 10 -10.04 29.29 -48.29
N LYS A 11 -10.11 30.63 -48.34
CA LYS A 11 -9.09 31.50 -47.73
C LYS A 11 -9.31 31.53 -46.22
N THR A 12 -8.53 30.77 -45.47
CA THR A 12 -8.42 30.91 -44.01
C THR A 12 -7.47 32.06 -43.67
N PRO A 13 -7.86 33.05 -42.84
CA PRO A 13 -6.96 34.12 -42.43
C PRO A 13 -5.87 33.58 -41.48
N SER A 14 -4.62 33.86 -41.81
CA SER A 14 -3.45 33.57 -40.96
C SER A 14 -3.45 34.50 -39.75
N GLY A 15 -3.67 33.96 -38.55
CA GLY A 15 -3.43 34.68 -37.29
C GLY A 15 -1.95 35.03 -37.10
N PRO A 16 -1.62 36.01 -36.24
CA PRO A 16 -0.25 36.49 -36.06
C PRO A 16 0.64 35.43 -35.42
N LYS A 17 1.75 35.09 -36.10
CA LYS A 17 2.82 34.24 -35.56
C LYS A 17 3.54 34.98 -34.43
N LYS A 18 3.42 34.51 -33.18
CA LYS A 18 4.26 34.97 -32.06
C LYS A 18 5.72 34.64 -32.36
N LYS A 19 6.58 35.66 -32.39
CA LYS A 19 8.04 35.48 -32.42
C LYS A 19 8.47 34.83 -31.11
N ALA A 20 9.00 33.62 -31.17
CA ALA A 20 9.66 32.98 -30.04
C ALA A 20 11.04 33.62 -29.84
N ALA A 21 11.09 34.70 -29.06
CA ALA A 21 12.33 35.15 -28.44
C ALA A 21 12.41 34.46 -27.07
N GLY A 22 13.08 33.31 -27.00
CA GLY A 22 13.48 32.74 -25.72
C GLY A 22 14.46 33.69 -25.02
N PRO A 23 14.47 33.75 -23.68
CA PRO A 23 15.38 34.63 -22.97
C PRO A 23 16.84 34.21 -23.26
N ASP A 24 17.66 35.20 -23.61
CA ASP A 24 19.10 35.04 -23.84
C ASP A 24 19.83 34.69 -22.54
N LEU A 25 20.15 33.40 -22.39
CA LEU A 25 20.81 32.83 -21.21
C LEU A 25 22.31 33.19 -21.10
N SER A 26 22.89 33.90 -22.08
CA SER A 26 24.30 34.28 -22.08
C SER A 26 24.67 35.34 -21.03
N LYS A 27 23.68 35.89 -20.32
CA LYS A 27 23.85 36.92 -19.28
C LYS A 27 24.16 36.36 -17.89
N TYR A 28 24.03 35.05 -17.69
CA TYR A 28 24.35 34.39 -16.42
C TYR A 28 25.80 33.90 -16.42
N LYS A 29 26.76 34.78 -16.15
CA LYS A 29 28.12 34.36 -15.77
C LYS A 29 28.08 33.83 -14.34
N LEU A 30 28.18 32.50 -14.17
CA LEU A 30 28.47 31.91 -12.87
C LEU A 30 29.84 32.41 -12.39
N LYS A 31 29.88 33.01 -11.20
CA LYS A 31 31.14 33.24 -10.50
C LYS A 31 31.66 31.87 -10.05
N SER A 32 32.89 31.53 -10.41
CA SER A 32 33.56 30.32 -9.92
C SER A 32 33.60 30.35 -8.39
N ALA A 33 33.13 29.27 -7.77
CA ALA A 33 33.12 29.13 -6.32
C ALA A 33 34.57 28.98 -5.81
N THR A 34 35.15 30.07 -5.33
CA THR A 34 36.38 30.03 -4.53
C THR A 34 36.03 29.54 -3.13
N GLY A 35 36.58 28.41 -2.71
CA GLY A 35 36.57 28.00 -1.29
C GLY A 35 36.00 26.62 -0.94
N ARG A 36 36.18 25.58 -1.78
CA ARG A 36 36.12 24.20 -1.27
C ARG A 36 37.53 23.73 -0.92
N GLN A 37 37.78 23.44 0.36
CA GLN A 37 38.92 22.62 0.75
C GLN A 37 38.74 21.22 0.16
N GLU A 38 39.76 20.72 -0.56
CA GLU A 38 39.77 19.36 -1.06
C GLU A 38 39.87 18.38 0.11
N VAL A 39 38.86 17.53 0.27
CA VAL A 39 38.92 16.40 1.20
C VAL A 39 39.82 15.33 0.58
N PRO A 40 40.82 14.78 1.30
CA PRO A 40 41.69 13.74 0.77
C PRO A 40 40.88 12.51 0.32
N LYS A 41 41.15 12.03 -0.90
CA LYS A 41 40.56 10.77 -1.40
C LYS A 41 41.02 9.59 -0.53
N PRO A 42 40.14 8.64 -0.16
CA PRO A 42 40.53 7.45 0.58
C PRO A 42 41.51 6.59 -0.22
N GLN A 43 42.52 6.04 0.45
CA GLN A 43 43.50 5.14 -0.16
C GLN A 43 42.84 3.83 -0.63
N PRO A 44 43.27 3.26 -1.78
CA PRO A 44 42.77 1.97 -2.24
C PRO A 44 43.23 0.84 -1.32
N LYS A 45 42.31 -0.08 -1.00
CA LYS A 45 42.59 -1.27 -0.19
C LYS A 45 43.55 -2.22 -0.93
N PRO A 46 44.49 -2.88 -0.23
CA PRO A 46 45.43 -3.81 -0.84
C PRO A 46 44.74 -5.11 -1.28
N ASP A 47 45.28 -5.69 -2.37
CA ASP A 47 44.83 -6.89 -3.06
C ASP A 47 44.96 -8.16 -2.17
N PRO A 48 43.93 -9.05 -2.08
CA PRO A 48 43.94 -10.21 -1.19
C PRO A 48 44.92 -11.33 -1.57
N SER A 49 45.69 -11.20 -2.65
CA SER A 49 46.44 -12.31 -3.25
C SER A 49 47.85 -12.58 -2.69
N GLN A 50 48.30 -11.92 -1.61
CA GLN A 50 49.69 -12.04 -1.12
C GLN A 50 49.87 -12.52 0.33
N GLN A 51 49.04 -13.43 0.83
CA GLN A 51 49.37 -14.15 2.07
C GLN A 51 49.03 -15.64 1.99
N ARG A 52 50.02 -16.45 1.60
CA ARG A 52 50.46 -17.66 2.34
C ARG A 52 51.51 -18.45 1.55
N SER A 53 52.77 -18.18 1.86
CA SER A 53 53.89 -19.10 1.60
C SER A 53 54.80 -19.12 2.83
N GLY A 54 54.98 -20.30 3.43
CA GLY A 54 55.96 -20.53 4.49
C GLY A 54 55.51 -21.55 5.54
N GLY A 55 55.86 -22.82 5.35
CA GLY A 55 55.43 -23.94 6.20
C GLY A 55 56.45 -24.43 7.24
N ARG A 56 56.09 -25.54 7.91
CA ARG A 56 56.94 -26.59 8.55
C ARG A 56 55.98 -27.64 9.15
N ARG A 57 55.85 -28.85 8.56
CA ARG A 57 56.56 -30.12 8.86
C ARG A 57 56.56 -30.51 10.34
N GLY A 58 55.93 -31.64 10.66
CA GLY A 58 56.07 -32.32 11.94
C GLY A 58 55.04 -33.44 12.19
N ASP A 59 55.45 -34.65 11.83
CA ASP A 59 55.11 -35.93 12.46
C ASP A 59 53.92 -36.81 12.05
N GLN A 60 54.29 -38.09 11.93
CA GLN A 60 53.53 -39.26 11.52
C GLN A 60 52.95 -39.94 12.76
N GLN A 61 51.75 -40.50 12.65
CA GLN A 61 51.54 -41.86 13.16
C GLN A 61 50.32 -42.53 12.54
N ARG A 62 50.61 -43.65 11.86
CA ARG A 62 49.65 -44.65 11.40
C ARG A 62 49.06 -45.39 12.60
N ARG A 63 47.77 -45.73 12.55
CA ARG A 63 47.32 -47.05 13.00
C ARG A 63 46.12 -47.54 12.19
N GLN A 64 46.35 -48.68 11.55
CA GLN A 64 45.37 -49.53 10.87
C GLN A 64 44.38 -50.13 11.89
N GLY A 65 43.17 -50.44 11.43
CA GLY A 65 42.25 -51.33 12.13
C GLY A 65 40.95 -51.46 11.35
N GLY A 66 40.85 -52.50 10.52
CA GLY A 66 39.65 -52.82 9.75
C GLY A 66 38.53 -53.41 10.60
N GLY A 67 37.31 -53.39 10.05
CA GLY A 67 36.14 -54.04 10.61
C GLY A 67 34.94 -53.94 9.69
N GLN A 68 34.74 -54.96 8.85
CA GLN A 68 33.52 -55.23 8.10
C GLN A 68 32.35 -55.54 9.06
N ARG A 69 31.13 -55.12 8.68
CA ARG A 69 29.78 -55.66 9.00
C ARG A 69 28.80 -54.49 8.78
N GLY A 70 27.67 -54.57 8.11
CA GLY A 70 26.92 -55.62 7.43
C GLY A 70 25.69 -54.89 6.86
N GLY A 71 25.16 -55.35 5.73
CA GLY A 71 24.07 -54.68 5.02
C GLY A 71 22.78 -54.56 5.81
N HIS A 72 22.04 -53.49 5.56
CA HIS A 72 20.59 -53.40 5.71
C HIS A 72 20.03 -52.45 4.63
N HIS A 73 19.72 -53.03 3.47
CA HIS A 73 18.79 -52.43 2.51
C HIS A 73 17.38 -52.53 3.09
N GLY A 74 17.02 -51.57 3.95
CA GLY A 74 15.64 -51.36 4.42
C GLY A 74 14.94 -50.37 3.50
N GLY A 75 14.07 -50.87 2.63
CA GLY A 75 13.26 -50.06 1.72
C GLY A 75 12.45 -49.01 2.49
N ARG A 76 12.82 -47.74 2.32
CA ARG A 76 12.00 -46.60 2.74
C ARG A 76 10.87 -46.43 1.72
N GLN A 77 9.89 -47.33 1.77
CA GLN A 77 8.60 -47.12 1.11
C GLN A 77 8.01 -45.82 1.67
N GLY A 78 7.85 -44.86 0.77
CA GLY A 78 7.21 -43.59 1.05
C GLY A 78 5.80 -43.81 1.55
N GLY A 79 5.61 -43.67 2.86
CA GLY A 79 4.32 -43.32 3.43
C GLY A 79 3.93 -41.95 2.89
N ARG A 80 3.19 -41.95 1.78
CA ARG A 80 2.44 -40.79 1.31
C ARG A 80 1.58 -40.32 2.48
N GLY A 81 1.95 -39.20 3.09
CA GLY A 81 1.16 -38.49 4.08
C GLY A 81 -0.14 -38.00 3.46
N GLN A 82 -1.09 -38.91 3.26
CA GLN A 82 -2.51 -38.61 3.10
C GLN A 82 -3.08 -38.57 4.52
N GLY A 83 -3.15 -37.39 5.11
CA GLY A 83 -3.71 -37.24 6.46
C GLY A 83 -3.70 -35.84 7.09
N ARG A 84 -3.30 -34.80 6.34
CA ARG A 84 -3.29 -33.41 6.85
C ARG A 84 -4.06 -32.42 5.95
N ARG A 85 -5.02 -32.87 5.15
CA ARG A 85 -5.75 -31.97 4.23
C ARG A 85 -7.02 -31.36 4.82
N ASP A 86 -7.57 -31.91 5.91
CA ASP A 86 -8.89 -31.48 6.42
C ASP A 86 -8.86 -30.90 7.84
N GLN A 87 -7.71 -30.42 8.33
CA GLN A 87 -7.71 -29.60 9.54
C GLN A 87 -8.11 -28.16 9.17
N PRO A 88 -9.14 -27.58 9.81
CA PRO A 88 -9.47 -26.17 9.63
C PRO A 88 -8.22 -25.33 9.86
N ARG A 89 -7.81 -24.57 8.85
CA ARG A 89 -6.68 -23.65 9.01
C ARG A 89 -7.06 -22.65 10.11
N PRO A 90 -6.20 -22.41 11.11
CA PRO A 90 -6.51 -21.44 12.15
C PRO A 90 -6.78 -20.07 11.52
N GLU A 91 -7.88 -19.43 11.95
CA GLU A 91 -8.26 -18.10 11.46
C GLU A 91 -7.14 -17.09 11.75
N PRO A 92 -6.80 -16.21 10.78
CA PRO A 92 -5.79 -15.17 10.98
C PRO A 92 -6.09 -14.30 12.21
N GLU A 93 -5.05 -13.95 12.97
CA GLU A 93 -5.23 -13.18 14.22
C GLU A 93 -5.90 -11.82 13.99
N ALA A 94 -5.55 -11.16 12.89
CA ALA A 94 -6.12 -9.88 12.48
C ALA A 94 -7.65 -9.92 12.27
N LEU A 95 -8.23 -11.10 12.02
CA LEU A 95 -9.67 -11.27 11.80
C LEU A 95 -10.42 -11.72 13.07
N LYS A 96 -9.71 -12.10 14.14
CA LYS A 96 -10.36 -12.65 15.35
C LYS A 96 -11.26 -11.62 16.06
N THR A 97 -10.96 -10.33 15.92
CA THR A 97 -11.72 -9.22 16.52
C THR A 97 -12.75 -8.63 15.55
N GLU A 98 -12.72 -9.06 14.30
CA GLU A 98 -13.59 -8.59 13.24
C GLU A 98 -14.94 -9.29 13.29
N THR A 99 -15.99 -8.54 12.98
CA THR A 99 -17.38 -9.05 13.00
C THR A 99 -18.01 -9.01 11.62
N TYR A 100 -17.68 -7.97 10.87
CA TYR A 100 -18.20 -7.72 9.53
C TYR A 100 -17.06 -7.39 8.58
N ALA A 101 -17.28 -7.70 7.30
CA ALA A 101 -16.42 -7.31 6.21
C ALA A 101 -17.28 -6.87 5.01
N ARG A 102 -16.68 -6.14 4.09
CA ARG A 102 -17.31 -5.68 2.84
C ARG A 102 -16.67 -6.35 1.65
N ILE A 103 -17.50 -6.89 0.76
CA ILE A 103 -17.04 -7.55 -0.47
C ILE A 103 -16.35 -6.54 -1.38
N LEU A 104 -15.14 -6.88 -1.83
CA LEU A 104 -14.37 -6.08 -2.79
C LEU A 104 -14.34 -6.72 -4.18
N GLU A 105 -14.31 -8.04 -4.25
CA GLU A 105 -14.44 -8.80 -5.49
C GLU A 105 -14.94 -10.22 -5.19
N HIS A 106 -15.64 -10.81 -6.15
CA HIS A 106 -16.10 -12.19 -6.09
C HIS A 106 -15.79 -12.90 -7.41
N ASP A 107 -15.17 -14.07 -7.32
CA ASP A 107 -14.98 -14.98 -8.44
C ASP A 107 -16.05 -16.08 -8.37
N ASP A 108 -17.11 -15.91 -9.18
CA ASP A 108 -18.24 -16.85 -9.26
C ASP A 108 -17.80 -18.26 -9.65
N GLY A 109 -16.73 -18.40 -10.44
CA GLY A 109 -16.24 -19.70 -10.90
C GLY A 109 -15.60 -20.51 -9.78
N THR A 110 -14.88 -19.85 -8.86
CA THR A 110 -14.29 -20.51 -7.68
C THR A 110 -15.12 -20.39 -6.41
N GLY A 111 -16.14 -19.53 -6.38
CA GLY A 111 -16.93 -19.18 -5.20
C GLY A 111 -16.09 -18.54 -4.10
N ILE A 112 -15.02 -17.84 -4.50
CA ILE A 112 -14.09 -17.17 -3.57
C ILE A 112 -14.29 -15.66 -3.70
N ALA A 113 -14.50 -15.01 -2.57
CA ALA A 113 -14.54 -13.56 -2.48
C ALA A 113 -13.32 -13.01 -1.73
N THR A 114 -12.90 -11.82 -2.12
CA THR A 114 -11.99 -10.97 -1.35
C THR A 114 -12.83 -9.91 -0.65
N ALA A 115 -12.62 -9.72 0.65
CA ALA A 115 -13.36 -8.77 1.46
C ALA A 115 -12.44 -7.95 2.37
N MET A 116 -12.86 -6.74 2.72
CA MET A 116 -12.18 -5.82 3.62
C MET A 116 -12.90 -5.77 4.96
N ALA A 117 -12.20 -5.99 6.06
CA ALA A 117 -12.78 -5.97 7.40
C ALA A 117 -13.12 -4.54 7.87
N GLU A 118 -14.23 -4.40 8.59
CA GLU A 118 -14.80 -3.09 8.97
C GLU A 118 -14.11 -2.40 10.15
N LYS A 119 -13.14 -3.00 10.86
CA LYS A 119 -12.43 -2.29 11.94
C LYS A 119 -10.99 -1.99 11.63
N SER A 120 -10.26 -2.98 11.12
CA SER A 120 -8.81 -2.90 10.88
C SER A 120 -8.41 -2.60 9.44
N LEU A 121 -9.36 -2.55 8.48
CA LEU A 121 -9.09 -2.56 7.04
C LEU A 121 -8.28 -3.79 6.57
N ALA A 122 -8.24 -4.86 7.36
CA ALA A 122 -7.59 -6.10 6.97
C ALA A 122 -8.34 -6.77 5.82
N PHE A 123 -7.61 -7.27 4.82
CA PHE A 123 -8.21 -8.02 3.72
C PHE A 123 -8.19 -9.51 3.98
N CYS A 124 -9.29 -10.18 3.66
CA CYS A 124 -9.46 -11.61 3.82
C CYS A 124 -10.05 -12.26 2.57
N ARG A 125 -9.73 -13.55 2.38
CA ARG A 125 -10.32 -14.41 1.37
C ARG A 125 -11.35 -15.30 2.02
N LEU A 126 -12.54 -15.34 1.44
CA LEU A 126 -13.70 -16.05 1.96
C LEU A 126 -14.20 -17.04 0.92
N LYS A 127 -14.55 -18.23 1.38
CA LYS A 127 -15.34 -19.17 0.59
C LYS A 127 -16.81 -18.88 0.86
N LEU A 128 -17.59 -18.63 -0.19
CA LEU A 128 -19.03 -18.39 -0.06
C LEU A 128 -19.82 -19.70 -0.15
N LYS A 129 -21.01 -19.72 0.45
CA LYS A 129 -21.92 -20.89 0.43
C LYS A 129 -22.68 -21.03 -0.88
N GLY A 130 -22.99 -19.91 -1.54
CA GLY A 130 -23.73 -19.86 -2.80
C GLY A 130 -22.83 -19.67 -4.01
N SER A 131 -23.42 -19.85 -5.20
CA SER A 131 -22.84 -19.52 -6.50
C SER A 131 -23.35 -18.19 -7.06
N GLU A 132 -24.17 -17.47 -6.29
CA GLU A 132 -24.70 -16.17 -6.70
C GLU A 132 -23.61 -15.11 -6.59
N ALA A 133 -23.56 -14.22 -7.59
CA ALA A 133 -22.65 -13.09 -7.58
C ALA A 133 -22.99 -12.15 -6.42
N MET A 134 -22.02 -11.91 -5.54
CA MET A 134 -22.21 -10.93 -4.46
C MET A 134 -22.05 -9.52 -4.99
N ALA A 135 -22.85 -8.60 -4.42
CA ALA A 135 -22.70 -7.19 -4.74
C ALA A 135 -21.40 -6.63 -4.13
N LEU A 136 -20.72 -5.76 -4.87
CA LEU A 136 -19.59 -5.00 -4.34
C LEU A 136 -20.06 -4.13 -3.16
N ASN A 137 -19.18 -3.94 -2.18
CA ASN A 137 -19.43 -3.23 -0.92
C ASN A 137 -20.50 -3.86 -0.03
N GLN A 138 -21.05 -5.03 -0.40
CA GLN A 138 -22.01 -5.75 0.43
C GLN A 138 -21.37 -6.13 1.76
N ARG A 139 -22.05 -5.75 2.84
CA ARG A 139 -21.66 -6.08 4.20
C ARG A 139 -22.03 -7.53 4.52
N ILE A 140 -21.05 -8.31 4.96
CA ILE A 140 -21.18 -9.72 5.29
C ILE A 140 -20.65 -10.00 6.70
N TYR A 141 -21.27 -10.95 7.40
CA TYR A 141 -20.85 -11.35 8.73
C TYR A 141 -19.69 -12.36 8.66
N ILE A 142 -18.55 -12.03 9.26
CA ILE A 142 -17.35 -12.90 9.38
C ILE A 142 -16.98 -13.22 10.83
N GLY A 143 -17.79 -12.79 11.80
CA GLY A 143 -17.51 -12.98 13.22
C GLY A 143 -17.46 -14.46 13.66
N LYS A 144 -17.03 -14.68 14.90
CA LYS A 144 -16.76 -16.03 15.47
C LYS A 144 -17.97 -16.97 15.47
N ASP A 145 -19.18 -16.42 15.51
CA ASP A 145 -20.41 -17.21 15.54
C ASP A 145 -20.74 -17.73 14.14
N ALA A 146 -20.31 -18.96 13.85
CA ALA A 146 -20.53 -19.58 12.55
C ALA A 146 -22.02 -19.71 12.18
N SER A 147 -22.94 -19.74 13.15
CA SER A 147 -24.38 -19.82 12.88
C SER A 147 -24.94 -18.56 12.22
N LYS A 148 -24.31 -17.40 12.47
CA LYS A 148 -24.69 -16.10 11.88
C LYS A 148 -24.07 -15.85 10.51
N ARG A 149 -23.13 -16.70 10.07
CA ARG A 149 -22.53 -16.62 8.74
C ARG A 149 -23.51 -17.17 7.71
N THR A 150 -24.39 -16.31 7.18
CA THR A 150 -25.38 -16.67 6.15
C THR A 150 -24.71 -16.96 4.81
N ASP A 151 -23.80 -16.08 4.39
CA ASP A 151 -23.19 -16.11 3.06
C ASP A 151 -21.81 -16.79 3.04
N VAL A 152 -21.12 -16.80 4.19
CA VAL A 152 -19.73 -17.24 4.32
C VAL A 152 -19.66 -18.71 4.78
N ALA A 153 -19.05 -19.57 3.97
CA ALA A 153 -18.79 -20.96 4.30
C ALA A 153 -17.55 -21.11 5.18
N ALA A 154 -16.44 -20.45 4.81
CA ALA A 154 -15.18 -20.51 5.55
C ALA A 154 -14.28 -19.31 5.24
N ILE A 155 -13.43 -18.94 6.21
CA ILE A 155 -12.34 -17.98 6.01
C ILE A 155 -11.12 -18.76 5.50
N ILE A 156 -10.68 -18.50 4.27
CA ILE A 156 -9.56 -19.20 3.63
C ILE A 156 -8.22 -18.67 4.17
N GLY A 157 -8.15 -17.36 4.42
CA GLY A 157 -6.96 -16.69 4.95
C GLY A 157 -6.96 -15.20 4.65
N MET A 158 -5.80 -14.55 4.83
CA MET A 158 -5.61 -13.15 4.48
C MET A 158 -5.52 -12.98 2.96
N ALA A 159 -5.99 -11.84 2.46
CA ALA A 159 -5.74 -11.41 1.09
C ALA A 159 -4.60 -10.38 1.05
N HIS A 160 -3.91 -10.32 -0.07
CA HIS A 160 -2.88 -9.33 -0.33
C HIS A 160 -3.31 -8.43 -1.50
N LEU A 161 -3.08 -7.14 -1.36
CA LEU A 161 -3.49 -6.11 -2.32
C LEU A 161 -2.87 -6.29 -3.72
N ASP A 162 -1.64 -6.81 -3.77
CA ASP A 162 -0.92 -7.13 -5.01
C ASP A 162 -1.61 -8.22 -5.85
N LYS A 163 -2.36 -9.12 -5.20
CA LYS A 163 -3.06 -10.25 -5.83
C LYS A 163 -4.51 -9.96 -6.21
N MET A 164 -5.03 -8.78 -5.87
CA MET A 164 -6.39 -8.38 -6.23
C MET A 164 -6.49 -8.04 -7.72
N SER A 165 -7.70 -8.11 -8.28
CA SER A 165 -7.94 -7.66 -9.65
C SER A 165 -7.71 -6.15 -9.79
N ASN A 166 -7.47 -5.70 -11.04
CA ASN A 166 -7.36 -4.27 -11.31
C ASN A 166 -8.64 -3.50 -10.95
N MET A 167 -9.81 -4.13 -11.15
CA MET A 167 -11.10 -3.54 -10.80
C MET A 167 -11.21 -3.34 -9.29
N ALA A 168 -10.90 -4.39 -8.50
CA ALA A 168 -10.87 -4.31 -7.05
C ALA A 168 -9.95 -3.21 -6.52
N ARG A 169 -8.76 -3.04 -7.13
CA ARG A 169 -7.85 -1.95 -6.76
C ARG A 169 -8.40 -0.57 -7.09
N GLN A 170 -9.11 -0.42 -8.21
CA GLN A 170 -9.74 0.85 -8.62
C GLN A 170 -10.92 1.22 -7.72
N ASP A 171 -11.66 0.22 -7.22
CA ASP A 171 -12.81 0.43 -6.34
C ASP A 171 -12.42 0.60 -4.87
N LEU A 172 -11.21 0.17 -4.48
CA LEU A 172 -10.75 0.21 -3.09
C LEU A 172 -10.80 1.62 -2.45
N PRO A 173 -10.38 2.71 -3.10
CA PRO A 173 -10.51 4.06 -2.52
C PRO A 173 -11.95 4.41 -2.16
N ASN A 174 -12.92 4.03 -3.01
CA ASN A 174 -14.33 4.26 -2.73
C ASN A 174 -14.79 3.44 -1.52
N LEU A 175 -14.43 2.15 -1.44
CA LEU A 175 -14.79 1.31 -0.31
C LEU A 175 -14.21 1.82 1.02
N VAL A 176 -12.95 2.27 1.01
CA VAL A 176 -12.29 2.87 2.19
C VAL A 176 -12.94 4.21 2.54
N GLN A 177 -13.35 5.02 1.55
CA GLN A 177 -14.10 6.25 1.79
C GLN A 177 -15.42 5.97 2.50
N LEU A 178 -16.22 4.99 2.05
CA LEU A 178 -17.46 4.62 2.74
C LEU A 178 -17.19 4.22 4.19
N PHE A 179 -16.14 3.44 4.44
CA PHE A 179 -15.74 3.09 5.80
C PHE A 179 -15.40 4.33 6.65
N ILE A 180 -14.68 5.30 6.09
CA ILE A 180 -14.35 6.55 6.79
C ILE A 180 -15.61 7.38 7.06
N GLU A 181 -16.55 7.43 6.12
CA GLU A 181 -17.83 8.13 6.28
C GLU A 181 -18.72 7.49 7.36
N GLU A 182 -18.74 6.16 7.45
CA GLU A 182 -19.47 5.43 8.51
C GLU A 182 -18.90 5.70 9.91
N HIS A 183 -17.61 6.00 9.99
CA HIS A 183 -16.90 6.33 11.23
C HIS A 183 -16.41 7.79 11.24
N ALA A 184 -17.13 8.70 10.57
CA ALA A 184 -16.63 10.06 10.32
C ALA A 184 -16.24 10.80 11.60
N GLN A 185 -17.04 10.66 12.66
CA GLN A 185 -16.79 11.31 13.94
C GLN A 185 -15.44 10.91 14.52
N TYR A 186 -15.11 9.62 14.51
CA TYR A 186 -13.84 9.10 15.01
C TYR A 186 -12.66 9.72 14.26
N PHE A 187 -12.72 9.80 12.92
CA PHE A 187 -11.63 10.38 12.13
C PHE A 187 -11.52 11.90 12.28
N VAL A 188 -12.64 12.58 12.48
CA VAL A 188 -12.66 14.01 12.83
C VAL A 188 -11.94 14.23 14.15
N ASP A 189 -12.24 13.44 15.17
CA ASP A 189 -11.67 13.61 16.51
C ASP A 189 -10.21 13.14 16.59
N GLU A 190 -9.87 11.99 16.02
CA GLU A 190 -8.55 11.39 16.15
C GLU A 190 -7.51 11.97 15.19
N PHE A 191 -7.93 12.42 13.99
CA PHE A 191 -7.02 12.98 13.02
C PHE A 191 -7.18 14.49 12.85
N TYR A 192 -8.37 14.97 12.44
CA TYR A 192 -8.50 16.37 12.05
C TYR A 192 -8.38 17.33 13.24
N ASN A 193 -9.06 17.05 14.33
CA ASN A 193 -9.03 17.91 15.52
C ASN A 193 -7.66 17.86 16.23
N LYS A 194 -7.01 16.68 16.25
CA LYS A 194 -5.69 16.48 16.88
C LYS A 194 -4.50 16.79 15.98
N ALA A 195 -4.69 17.05 14.68
CA ALA A 195 -3.61 17.31 13.75
C ALA A 195 -2.77 18.53 14.18
N GLY A 196 -1.45 18.40 14.11
CA GLY A 196 -0.52 19.45 14.52
C GLY A 196 0.71 19.54 13.61
N PRO A 197 1.66 20.41 13.94
CA PRO A 197 2.95 20.45 13.27
C PRO A 197 3.74 19.17 13.57
N MET A 198 4.13 18.41 12.54
CA MET A 198 5.04 17.25 12.67
C MET A 198 6.49 17.69 12.77
N SER A 199 6.83 18.81 12.12
CA SER A 199 8.13 19.45 12.20
C SER A 199 7.96 20.97 12.08
N LEU A 200 9.05 21.71 12.22
CA LEU A 200 9.06 23.17 11.98
C LEU A 200 8.57 23.57 10.58
N LYS A 201 8.61 22.66 9.60
CA LYS A 201 8.27 22.94 8.20
C LYS A 201 7.04 22.21 7.68
N GLN A 202 6.49 21.25 8.42
CA GLN A 202 5.48 20.33 7.91
C GLN A 202 4.37 20.09 8.94
N HIS A 203 3.12 20.24 8.50
CA HIS A 203 1.92 19.93 9.27
C HIS A 203 1.38 18.52 8.95
N SER A 204 0.72 17.85 9.90
CA SER A 204 0.16 16.50 9.70
C SER A 204 -0.86 16.42 8.56
N TYR A 205 -1.59 17.50 8.29
CA TYR A 205 -2.50 17.58 7.13
C TYR A 205 -1.79 17.40 5.79
N GLU A 206 -0.51 17.72 5.71
CA GLU A 206 0.28 17.55 4.48
C GLU A 206 0.61 16.08 4.19
N LEU A 207 0.23 15.16 5.07
CA LEU A 207 0.24 13.73 4.77
C LEU A 207 -0.89 13.34 3.82
N LEU A 208 -1.98 14.11 3.78
CA LEU A 208 -3.07 13.83 2.87
C LEU A 208 -2.63 14.11 1.42
N PRO A 209 -2.93 13.20 0.47
CA PRO A 209 -2.75 13.45 -0.96
C PRO A 209 -3.37 14.78 -1.36
N ASP A 210 -2.75 15.48 -2.31
CA ASP A 210 -3.21 16.79 -2.79
C ASP A 210 -3.34 17.91 -1.73
N VAL A 211 -2.88 17.72 -0.50
CA VAL A 211 -2.83 18.75 0.55
C VAL A 211 -1.40 19.27 0.73
N GLY A 212 -1.08 20.35 0.01
CA GLY A 212 0.18 21.07 0.21
C GLY A 212 0.14 22.07 1.39
N PRO A 213 1.26 22.76 1.67
CA PRO A 213 1.38 23.70 2.79
C PRO A 213 0.33 24.81 2.82
N VAL A 214 -0.12 25.27 1.64
CA VAL A 214 -1.17 26.31 1.54
C VAL A 214 -2.51 25.77 2.00
N LYS A 215 -2.92 24.58 1.52
CA LYS A 215 -4.18 23.94 1.92
C LYS A 215 -4.14 23.55 3.39
N ALA A 216 -3.03 22.98 3.87
CA ALA A 216 -2.85 22.65 5.29
C ALA A 216 -3.03 23.88 6.19
N ARG A 217 -2.41 25.03 5.85
CA ARG A 217 -2.62 26.27 6.60
C ARG A 217 -4.07 26.76 6.57
N ASN A 218 -4.78 26.57 5.46
CA ASN A 218 -6.20 26.92 5.38
C ASN A 218 -7.06 26.01 6.27
N MET A 219 -6.76 24.71 6.31
CA MET A 219 -7.43 23.76 7.22
C MET A 219 -7.17 24.11 8.69
N VAL A 220 -5.94 24.49 9.05
CA VAL A 220 -5.62 24.95 10.41
C VAL A 220 -6.41 26.20 10.75
N LYS A 221 -6.44 27.21 9.87
CA LYS A 221 -7.25 28.42 10.08
C LYS A 221 -8.74 28.12 10.24
N ALA A 222 -9.28 27.22 9.43
CA ALA A 222 -10.67 26.80 9.51
C ALA A 222 -10.97 26.16 10.87
N ARG A 223 -10.08 25.29 11.37
CA ARG A 223 -10.20 24.69 12.70
C ARG A 223 -10.13 25.74 13.79
N ASP A 224 -9.14 26.63 13.74
CA ASP A 224 -8.91 27.64 14.78
C ASP A 224 -10.07 28.65 14.88
N GLN A 225 -10.86 28.82 13.81
CA GLN A 225 -12.09 29.64 13.83
C GLN A 225 -13.23 29.03 14.64
N VAL A 226 -13.34 27.70 14.67
CA VAL A 226 -14.41 26.97 15.38
C VAL A 226 -13.90 26.28 16.66
N GLY A 227 -12.59 26.29 16.89
CA GLY A 227 -11.91 25.57 17.96
C GLY A 227 -11.68 24.09 17.59
N VAL A 228 -12.76 23.36 17.33
CA VAL A 228 -12.75 21.96 16.87
C VAL A 228 -13.86 21.76 15.86
N PHE A 229 -13.64 20.90 14.88
CA PHE A 229 -14.71 20.49 13.96
C PHE A 229 -15.65 19.53 14.68
N ALA A 230 -16.94 19.80 14.63
CA ALA A 230 -17.99 18.95 15.17
C ALA A 230 -18.29 17.74 14.26
N SER A 231 -18.08 17.88 12.95
CA SER A 231 -18.36 16.81 11.99
C SER A 231 -17.49 16.90 10.73
N MET A 232 -17.49 15.82 9.94
CA MET A 232 -16.80 15.76 8.65
C MET A 232 -17.40 16.77 7.65
N ASP A 233 -18.71 17.02 7.73
CA ASP A 233 -19.38 18.01 6.88
C ASP A 233 -18.96 19.44 7.21
N GLU A 234 -18.80 19.76 8.51
CA GLU A 234 -18.31 21.07 8.94
C GLU A 234 -16.86 21.29 8.48
N LEU A 235 -16.00 20.27 8.65
CA LEU A 235 -14.64 20.27 8.09
C LEU A 235 -14.66 20.57 6.59
N ASN A 236 -15.46 19.83 5.83
CA ASN A 236 -15.54 19.96 4.37
C ASN A 236 -16.00 21.36 3.95
N ALA A 237 -17.02 21.90 4.63
CA ALA A 237 -17.57 23.22 4.34
C ALA A 237 -16.58 24.36 4.66
N LEU A 238 -15.95 24.33 5.83
CA LEU A 238 -15.06 25.41 6.29
C LEU A 238 -13.71 25.37 5.58
N ALA A 239 -13.10 24.19 5.47
CA ALA A 239 -11.79 24.05 4.85
C ALA A 239 -11.84 23.90 3.33
N LYS A 240 -13.03 23.73 2.73
CA LYS A 240 -13.24 23.50 1.28
C LYS A 240 -12.44 22.30 0.77
N VAL A 241 -12.50 21.22 1.52
CA VAL A 241 -11.85 19.94 1.22
C VAL A 241 -12.87 18.82 1.23
N LYS A 242 -12.44 17.63 0.80
CA LYS A 242 -13.20 16.40 0.93
C LYS A 242 -12.45 15.47 1.88
N GLY A 243 -12.64 15.66 3.18
CA GLY A 243 -11.86 14.99 4.23
C GLY A 243 -11.84 13.47 4.07
N ALA A 244 -13.01 12.85 3.97
CA ALA A 244 -13.13 11.40 3.82
C ALA A 244 -12.40 10.86 2.58
N GLU A 245 -12.56 11.51 1.42
CA GLU A 245 -11.88 11.13 0.17
C GLU A 245 -10.36 11.25 0.29
N LEU A 246 -9.86 12.35 0.85
CA LEU A 246 -8.42 12.58 1.05
C LEU A 246 -7.80 11.54 2.01
N LEU A 247 -8.49 11.24 3.10
CA LEU A 247 -8.02 10.25 4.06
C LEU A 247 -8.08 8.83 3.47
N ALA A 248 -9.10 8.52 2.68
CA ALA A 248 -9.22 7.24 1.98
C ALA A 248 -8.06 7.03 1.00
N GLN A 249 -7.74 8.04 0.18
CA GLN A 249 -6.60 7.99 -0.72
C GLN A 249 -5.29 7.76 0.04
N ARG A 250 -5.08 8.47 1.15
CA ARG A 250 -3.89 8.27 2.00
C ARG A 250 -3.80 6.84 2.53
N PHE A 251 -4.91 6.27 3.01
CA PHE A 251 -4.92 4.89 3.51
C PHE A 251 -4.59 3.90 2.41
N VAL A 252 -5.13 4.08 1.20
CA VAL A 252 -4.80 3.21 0.07
C VAL A 252 -3.32 3.33 -0.31
N GLU A 253 -2.76 4.55 -0.40
CA GLU A 253 -1.32 4.74 -0.65
C GLU A 253 -0.46 4.03 0.39
N GLU A 254 -0.81 4.11 1.67
CA GLU A 254 -0.10 3.41 2.74
C GLU A 254 -0.26 1.89 2.68
N LEU A 255 -1.40 1.38 2.23
CA LEU A 255 -1.63 -0.06 2.07
C LEU A 255 -0.84 -0.63 0.89
N GLU A 256 -0.68 0.15 -0.19
CA GLU A 256 0.14 -0.17 -1.35
C GLU A 256 1.65 -0.08 -1.04
N ASP A 257 2.07 1.00 -0.39
CA ASP A 257 3.46 1.25 -0.01
C ASP A 257 3.65 1.25 1.52
N LYS A 258 4.11 0.11 2.04
CA LYS A 258 4.42 -0.06 3.46
C LYS A 258 5.64 0.74 3.94
N THR A 259 6.42 1.31 3.03
CA THR A 259 7.58 2.16 3.36
C THR A 259 7.20 3.63 3.52
N LEU A 260 5.98 4.00 3.12
CA LEU A 260 5.45 5.34 3.27
C LEU A 260 5.30 5.67 4.75
N MET A 261 6.10 6.63 5.23
CA MET A 261 6.09 7.08 6.63
C MET A 261 5.80 8.58 6.69
N PRO A 262 5.13 9.06 7.76
CA PRO A 262 4.44 8.32 8.82
C PRO A 262 3.15 7.62 8.32
N ARG A 263 2.68 6.59 9.05
CA ARG A 263 1.49 5.81 8.70
C ARG A 263 0.28 6.19 9.54
N LEU A 264 -0.72 6.80 8.92
CA LEU A 264 -1.98 7.13 9.55
C LEU A 264 -2.83 5.87 9.80
N THR A 265 -2.70 4.85 8.97
CA THR A 265 -3.37 3.55 9.17
C THR A 265 -2.97 2.88 10.48
N GLU A 266 -1.71 2.96 10.89
CA GLU A 266 -1.24 2.41 12.18
C GLU A 266 -1.62 3.28 13.38
N LEU A 267 -1.81 4.58 13.16
CA LEU A 267 -2.21 5.52 14.19
C LEU A 267 -3.72 5.48 14.46
N LEU A 268 -4.52 5.34 13.40
CA LEU A 268 -5.96 5.53 13.44
C LEU A 268 -6.74 4.22 13.42
N LEU A 269 -6.12 3.07 13.18
CA LEU A 269 -6.79 1.77 13.14
C LEU A 269 -6.26 0.81 14.22
N PRO A 270 -7.09 -0.12 14.72
CA PRO A 270 -8.51 -0.31 14.38
C PRO A 270 -9.38 0.81 14.97
N VAL A 271 -10.53 1.08 14.34
CA VAL A 271 -11.52 2.00 14.93
C VAL A 271 -12.06 1.38 16.21
N THR A 272 -11.69 1.96 17.34
CA THR A 272 -12.27 1.62 18.64
C THR A 272 -13.60 2.35 18.75
N ALA A 273 -14.68 1.59 18.70
CA ALA A 273 -16.05 2.09 18.94
C ALA A 273 -16.31 2.27 20.43
#